data_AF-A0A1H5Z1M3-F1
#
_entry.id   AF-A0A1H5Z1M3-F1
#
_cell.length_a   1.000
_cell.length_b   1.000
_cell.length_c   1.000
_cell.angle_alpha   90.00
_cell.angle_beta   90.00
_cell.angle_gamma   90.00
#
_symmetry.space_group_name_H-M   'P 1'
#
loop_
_entity.id
_entity.type
_entity.pdbx_description
1 polymer ?
#
loop_
_entity_poly.entity_id
_entity_poly.type
_entity_poly.pdbx_seq_one_letter_code
_entity_poly.pdbx_strand_id
1 'polypeptide(L)'
;MKKTSIETYYELFYRWQRSGLSKAAFADREGISKVSFYAWCKKFETKTDSQDASTGFTRIELAESASQAAVAKISYPSGVSVELFGSF
;
A
#
# COMPACT_ATOMS: atom_id res chain seq x y z
N MET A 1 11.54 -19.39 30.41
CA MET A 1 11.24 -18.74 29.13
C MET A 1 11.36 -17.23 29.32
N LYS A 2 12.34 -16.56 28.70
CA LYS A 2 12.49 -15.11 28.82
C LYS A 2 11.32 -14.46 28.07
N LYS A 3 10.51 -13.66 28.76
CA LYS A 3 9.43 -12.89 28.13
C LYS A 3 10.08 -11.83 27.25
N THR A 4 10.29 -12.13 25.98
CA THR A 4 10.72 -11.12 25.01
C THR A 4 9.60 -10.09 24.89
N SER A 5 9.91 -8.83 25.21
CA SER A 5 8.95 -7.73 25.11
C SER A 5 8.47 -7.57 23.66
N ILE A 6 7.22 -7.11 23.49
CA ILE A 6 6.65 -6.76 22.17
C ILE A 6 7.58 -5.81 21.40
N GLU A 7 8.22 -4.89 22.12
CA GLU A 7 9.14 -3.89 21.58
C GLU A 7 10.37 -4.55 20.92
N THR A 8 10.91 -5.58 21.56
CA THR A 8 12.05 -6.35 21.03
C THR A 8 11.68 -7.08 19.74
N TYR A 9 10.45 -7.58 19.62
CA TYR A 9 9.98 -8.23 18.40
C TYR A 9 9.75 -7.24 17.26
N TYR A 10 9.32 -6.00 17.56
CA TYR A 10 9.18 -4.94 16.57
C TYR A 10 10.53 -4.53 15.97
N GLU A 11 11.55 -4.35 16.82
CA GLU A 11 12.92 -4.08 16.39
C GLU A 11 13.47 -5.18 15.48
N LEU A 12 13.26 -6.45 15.86
CA LEU A 12 13.67 -7.60 15.05
C LEU A 12 12.94 -7.65 13.70
N PHE A 13 11.66 -7.32 13.67
CA PHE A 13 10.88 -7.22 12.43
C PHE A 13 11.43 -6.15 11.50
N TYR A 14 11.75 -4.96 12.02
CA TYR A 14 12.34 -3.87 11.23
C TYR A 14 13.75 -4.22 10.71
N ARG A 15 14.58 -4.83 11.55
CA ARG A 15 15.91 -5.31 11.15
C ARG A 15 15.81 -6.38 10.06
N TRP A 16 14.81 -7.26 10.13
CA TRP A 16 14.53 -8.23 9.07
C TRP A 16 14.14 -7.55 7.75
N GLN A 17 13.19 -6.62 7.76
CA GLN A 17 12.77 -5.92 6.54
C GLN A 17 13.94 -5.21 5.83
N ARG A 18 14.83 -4.58 6.60
CA ARG A 18 16.03 -3.91 6.07
C ARG A 18 17.12 -4.88 5.61
N SER A 19 17.13 -6.12 6.10
CA SER A 19 18.16 -7.10 5.78
C SER A 19 18.00 -7.70 4.38
N GLY A 20 16.79 -7.69 3.81
CA GLY A 20 16.48 -8.37 2.55
C GLY A 20 16.56 -9.90 2.62
N LEU A 21 16.79 -10.48 3.81
CA LEU A 21 16.85 -11.93 4.00
C LEU A 21 15.45 -12.55 4.03
N SER A 22 15.36 -13.84 3.73
CA SER A 22 14.13 -14.59 3.97
C SER A 22 13.84 -14.70 5.47
N LYS A 23 12.56 -14.86 5.85
CA LYS A 23 12.15 -15.01 7.26
C LYS A 23 12.90 -16.15 7.96
N ALA A 24 13.12 -17.26 7.26
CA ALA A 24 13.87 -18.41 7.78
C ALA A 24 15.34 -18.08 8.00
N ALA A 25 16.01 -17.48 7.01
CA ALA A 25 17.42 -17.13 7.11
C ALA A 25 17.69 -16.09 8.21
N PHE A 26 16.78 -15.13 8.38
CA PHE A 26 16.88 -14.14 9.45
C PHE A 26 16.69 -14.77 10.84
N ALA A 27 15.68 -15.64 11.00
CA ALA A 27 15.43 -16.34 12.26
C ALA A 27 16.62 -17.23 12.67
N ASP A 28 17.21 -17.95 11.72
CA ASP A 28 18.41 -18.77 11.96
C ASP A 28 19.61 -17.90 12.37
N ARG A 29 19.81 -16.75 11.70
CA ARG A 29 20.93 -15.84 11.98
C ARG A 29 20.84 -15.17 13.35
N GLU A 30 19.66 -14.75 13.76
CA GLU A 30 19.45 -14.07 15.04
C GLU A 30 19.12 -15.05 16.20
N GLY A 31 19.11 -16.37 15.93
CA GLY A 31 18.88 -17.41 16.94
C GLY A 31 17.45 -17.43 17.50
N ILE A 32 16.46 -17.05 16.69
CA ILE A 32 15.06 -16.94 17.09
C ILE A 32 14.29 -18.17 16.59
N SER A 33 13.32 -18.64 17.39
CA SER A 33 12.38 -19.68 16.93
C SER A 33 11.63 -19.22 15.68
N LYS A 34 11.76 -19.98 14.58
CA LYS A 34 11.04 -19.75 13.32
C LYS A 34 9.54 -19.60 13.53
N VAL A 35 8.96 -20.48 14.36
CA VAL A 35 7.52 -20.47 14.67
C VAL A 35 7.11 -19.15 15.32
N SER A 36 7.88 -18.70 16.31
CA SER A 36 7.62 -17.43 16.99
C SER A 36 7.78 -16.26 16.04
N PHE A 37 8.89 -16.20 15.29
CA PHE A 37 9.16 -15.10 14.36
C PHE A 37 8.10 -14.97 13.27
N TYR A 38 7.61 -16.11 12.73
CA TYR A 38 6.58 -16.11 11.70
C TYR A 38 5.24 -15.63 12.25
N ALA A 39 4.87 -16.05 13.46
CA ALA A 39 3.65 -15.59 14.12
C ALA A 39 3.68 -14.07 14.36
N TRP A 40 4.83 -13.52 14.73
CA TRP A 40 5.01 -12.07 14.88
C TRP A 40 4.98 -11.33 13.56
N CYS A 41 5.69 -11.82 12.53
CA CYS A 41 5.64 -11.23 11.19
C CYS A 41 4.20 -11.14 10.70
N LYS A 42 3.41 -12.21 10.83
CA LYS A 42 2.00 -12.21 10.45
C LYS A 42 1.20 -11.12 11.18
N LYS A 43 1.41 -10.98 12.50
CA LYS A 43 0.73 -9.95 13.32
C LYS A 43 1.10 -8.52 12.90
N PHE A 44 2.35 -8.28 12.51
CA PHE A 44 2.81 -6.95 12.10
C PHE A 44 2.49 -6.63 10.65
N GLU A 45 2.54 -7.62 9.75
CA GLU A 45 2.10 -7.51 8.36
C GLU A 45 0.61 -7.16 8.31
N THR A 46 -0.27 -7.85 9.05
CA THR A 46 -1.72 -7.53 9.06
C THR A 46 -2.03 -6.14 9.62
N LYS A 47 -1.23 -5.64 10.57
CA LYS A 47 -1.36 -4.26 11.08
C LYS A 47 -0.93 -3.22 10.05
N THR A 48 0.07 -3.55 9.23
CA THR A 48 0.58 -2.66 8.17
C THR A 48 -0.36 -2.68 6.94
N ASP A 49 -0.91 -3.85 6.58
CA ASP A 49 -1.90 -4.00 5.50
C ASP A 49 -3.19 -3.19 5.75
N SER A 50 -3.54 -2.92 7.01
CA SER A 50 -4.70 -2.09 7.34
C SER A 50 -4.47 -0.59 7.07
N GLN A 51 -3.21 -0.16 6.85
CA GLN A 51 -2.87 1.24 6.53
C GLN A 51 -2.24 1.41 5.14
N ASP A 52 -1.57 0.39 4.59
CA ASP A 52 -0.77 0.54 3.37
C ASP A 52 -0.84 -0.68 2.42
N ALA A 53 -1.99 -1.35 2.34
CA ALA A 53 -2.25 -2.32 1.26
C ALA A 53 -2.54 -1.62 -0.09
N SER A 54 -1.63 -0.75 -0.52
CA SER A 54 -1.51 -0.31 -1.91
C SER A 54 -0.10 -0.70 -2.37
N THR A 55 0.03 -1.95 -2.81
CA THR A 55 1.19 -2.34 -3.60
C THR A 55 1.04 -1.68 -4.98
N GLY A 56 1.73 -0.55 -5.15
CA GLY A 56 2.01 0.10 -6.43
C GLY A 56 0.87 0.93 -7.06
N PHE A 57 -0.39 0.68 -6.70
CA PHE A 57 -1.53 1.38 -7.29
C PHE A 57 -2.46 1.94 -6.23
N THR A 58 -2.39 3.27 -6.04
CA THR A 58 -3.37 4.02 -5.25
C THR A 58 -4.50 4.49 -6.14
N ARG A 59 -5.74 4.29 -5.70
CA ARG A 59 -6.93 4.84 -6.33
C ARG A 59 -6.87 6.37 -6.24
N ILE A 60 -6.84 7.03 -7.39
CA ILE A 60 -7.04 8.48 -7.44
C ILE A 60 -8.55 8.70 -7.37
N GLU A 61 -9.02 9.28 -6.28
CA GLU A 61 -10.37 9.84 -6.23
C GLU A 61 -10.37 11.01 -7.22
N LEU A 62 -11.02 10.80 -8.36
CA LEU A 62 -11.29 11.87 -9.31
C LEU A 62 -12.17 12.85 -8.55
N ALA A 63 -11.61 13.99 -8.12
CA ALA A 63 -12.39 15.09 -7.60
C ALA A 63 -13.52 15.29 -8.60
N GLU A 64 -14.78 15.15 -8.14
CA GLU A 64 -15.96 15.39 -8.96
C GLU A 64 -15.73 16.73 -9.64
N SER A 65 -15.32 16.65 -10.92
CA SER A 65 -15.14 17.82 -11.73
C SER A 65 -16.55 18.30 -11.86
N ALA A 66 -16.89 19.36 -11.11
CA ALA A 66 -18.22 19.93 -11.05
C ALA A 66 -18.79 19.85 -12.46
N SER A 67 -19.84 19.05 -12.61
CA SER A 67 -20.39 18.61 -13.88
C SER A 67 -20.95 19.82 -14.63
N GLN A 68 -20.09 20.71 -15.12
CA GLN A 68 -20.45 21.73 -16.06
C GLN A 68 -20.71 20.98 -17.35
N ALA A 69 -21.99 20.69 -17.60
CA ALA A 69 -22.42 20.22 -18.90
C ALA A 69 -21.83 21.17 -19.95
N ALA A 70 -21.17 20.61 -20.97
CA ALA A 70 -20.64 21.41 -22.07
C ALA A 70 -21.77 22.26 -22.65
N VAL A 71 -21.52 23.57 -22.83
CA VAL A 71 -22.49 24.48 -23.43
C VAL A 71 -22.72 24.16 -24.91
N ALA A 72 -21.72 23.53 -25.55
CA ALA A 72 -21.84 23.00 -26.91
C ALA A 72 -20.85 21.86 -27.13
N LYS A 73 -21.25 20.90 -27.98
CA LYS A 73 -20.42 19.80 -28.46
C LYS A 73 -20.48 19.73 -29.98
N ILE A 74 -19.33 19.77 -30.64
CA ILE A 74 -19.20 19.69 -32.10
C ILE A 74 -18.52 18.36 -32.44
N SER A 75 -19.20 17.50 -33.19
CA SER A 75 -18.70 16.19 -33.62
C SER A 75 -18.36 16.20 -35.11
N TYR A 76 -17.12 15.82 -35.45
CA TYR A 76 -16.63 15.77 -36.83
C TYR A 76 -16.63 14.32 -37.37
N PRO A 77 -16.81 14.11 -38.70
CA PRO A 77 -16.74 12.77 -39.31
C PRO A 77 -15.39 12.07 -39.14
N SER A 78 -14.32 12.83 -38.86
CA SER A 78 -12.99 12.29 -38.54
C SER A 78 -12.91 11.61 -37.17
N GLY A 79 -13.99 11.63 -36.38
CA GLY A 79 -14.03 11.07 -35.02
C GLY A 79 -13.57 12.05 -33.93
N VAL A 80 -13.21 13.28 -34.30
CA VAL A 80 -12.86 14.34 -33.33
C VAL A 80 -14.13 14.96 -32.75
N SER A 81 -14.14 15.17 -31.43
CA SER A 81 -15.20 15.89 -30.74
C SER A 81 -14.61 17.07 -29.96
N VAL A 82 -15.18 18.25 -30.13
CA VAL A 82 -14.81 19.46 -29.39
C VAL A 82 -15.94 19.81 -28.43
N GLU A 83 -15.61 19.96 -27.15
CA GLU A 83 -16.55 20.34 -26.09
C GLU A 83 -16.17 21.72 -25.55
N LEU A 84 -17.15 22.62 -25.49
CA LEU A 84 -16.98 23.99 -25.03
C LEU A 84 -17.61 24.13 -23.63
N PHE A 85 -16.86 24.71 -22.69
CA PHE A 85 -17.30 24.93 -21.31
C PHE A 85 -17.24 26.44 -21.00
N GLY A 86 -18.30 26.99 -20.42
CA GLY A 86 -18.41 28.40 -20.06
C GLY A 86 -19.70 28.68 -19.29
N SER A 87 -19.73 29.75 -18.52
CA SER A 87 -20.97 30.25 -17.90
C SER A 87 -21.56 31.32 -18.81
N PHE A 88 -22.87 31.21 -19.09
CA PHE A 88 -23.63 32.33 -19.62
C PHE A 88 -24.02 33.29 -18.49
#